data_AF-K2MU80-F1
#
_entry.id   AF-K2MU80-F1
#
_cell.length_a   1.000
_cell.length_b   1.000
_cell.length_c   1.000
_cell.angle_alpha   90.00
_cell.angle_beta   90.00
_cell.angle_gamma   90.00
#
_symmetry.space_group_name_H-M   'P 1'
#
loop_
_entity.id
_entity.type
_entity.pdbx_description
1 polymer ?
#
loop_
_entity_poly.entity_id
_entity_poly.type
_entity_poly.pdbx_seq_one_letter_code
_entity_poly.pdbx_strand_id
1 'polypeptide(L)'
;MNVSSCVTPAKLATLMAQGADIMVIQETWKSSEQIASMHAGDYVLYAQSCIGNGSGVAVLVRKTLRSRRIPFIIPQHDTSLEVVVVQVALDQNRDLIVASAYMRPPPQISQSFRRLLKCLPASLPLLLCGDFNMHHSQWEPFLETSPSVVAAEFLELCTDAGLTLVNTPGGVTHARGARERSCIDLTWSRHLTVSDWSASVTPLSYHCMLIFKLRQAFVDTIPSAPP
;
A
#
# COMPACT_ATOMS: atom_id res chain seq x y z
N MET A 1 4.13 -1.14 7.93
CA MET A 1 2.74 -1.28 8.42
C MET A 1 1.79 -0.77 7.34
N ASN A 2 0.67 -1.46 7.09
CA ASN A 2 -0.40 -1.04 6.15
C ASN A 2 -1.75 -1.06 6.86
N VAL A 3 -2.60 -0.04 6.71
CA VAL A 3 -3.90 0.07 7.38
C VAL A 3 -4.89 0.95 6.61
N SER A 4 -6.13 0.52 6.43
CA SER A 4 -7.22 1.39 5.96
C SER A 4 -8.06 1.88 7.14
N SER A 5 -8.15 3.20 7.35
CA SER A 5 -8.93 3.78 8.44
C SER A 5 -9.07 5.29 8.31
N CYS A 6 -10.27 5.82 8.59
CA CYS A 6 -10.46 7.23 8.94
C CYS A 6 -9.51 7.62 10.08
N VAL A 7 -8.62 8.56 9.82
CA VAL A 7 -7.57 8.96 10.76
C VAL A 7 -8.12 10.04 11.68
N THR A 8 -8.02 9.83 12.99
CA THR A 8 -8.17 10.92 13.97
C THR A 8 -6.81 11.18 14.62
N PRO A 9 -6.58 12.33 15.27
CA PRO A 9 -5.32 12.58 15.97
C PRO A 9 -4.96 11.46 16.96
N ALA A 10 -5.93 10.95 17.71
CA ALA A 10 -5.72 9.83 18.65
C ALA A 10 -5.36 8.51 17.95
N LYS A 11 -6.03 8.19 16.84
CA LYS A 11 -5.69 7.00 16.03
C LYS A 11 -4.29 7.12 15.44
N LEU A 12 -3.93 8.28 14.89
CA LEU A 12 -2.60 8.50 14.35
C LEU A 12 -1.53 8.34 15.44
N ALA A 13 -1.75 8.91 16.62
CA ALA A 13 -0.84 8.73 17.76
C ALA A 13 -0.68 7.25 18.14
N THR A 14 -1.78 6.48 18.13
CA THR A 14 -1.77 5.04 18.40
C THR A 14 -0.97 4.27 17.36
N LEU A 15 -1.11 4.60 16.07
CA LEU A 15 -0.34 4.00 14.98
C LEU A 15 1.15 4.36 15.09
N MET A 16 1.47 5.63 15.34
CA MET A 16 2.86 6.08 15.53
C MET A 16 3.54 5.42 16.72
N ALA A 17 2.79 5.14 17.80
CA ALA A 17 3.29 4.44 18.98
C ALA A 17 3.68 2.98 18.71
N GLN A 18 3.23 2.38 17.60
CA GLN A 18 3.69 1.05 17.17
C GLN A 18 5.16 1.06 16.70
N GLY A 19 5.72 2.25 16.40
CA GLY A 19 7.14 2.40 16.10
C GLY A 19 7.60 1.83 14.76
N ALA A 20 6.70 1.64 13.80
CA ALA A 20 7.07 1.16 12.46
C ALA A 20 7.83 2.24 11.68
N ASP A 21 8.92 1.90 10.99
CA ASP A 21 9.69 2.89 10.22
C ASP A 21 8.90 3.51 9.06
N ILE A 22 7.97 2.73 8.49
CA ILE A 22 7.08 3.14 7.40
C ILE A 22 5.65 2.67 7.69
N MET A 23 4.70 3.61 7.63
CA MET A 23 3.27 3.35 7.72
C MET A 23 2.58 3.80 6.43
N VAL A 24 1.78 2.91 5.86
CA VAL A 24 0.94 3.15 4.69
C VAL A 24 -0.50 3.18 5.17
N ILE A 25 -1.24 4.23 4.82
CA ILE A 25 -2.60 4.46 5.31
C ILE A 25 -3.54 4.75 4.14
N GLN A 26 -4.64 4.01 4.06
CA GLN A 26 -5.77 4.29 3.15
C GLN A 26 -6.94 4.88 3.92
N GLU A 27 -7.86 5.50 3.19
CA GLU A 27 -9.07 6.10 3.74
C GLU A 27 -8.81 7.09 4.88
N THR A 28 -7.85 8.00 4.70
CA THR A 28 -7.49 8.97 5.74
C THR A 28 -8.65 9.87 6.18
N TRP A 29 -9.58 10.18 5.28
CA TRP A 29 -10.74 11.06 5.48
C TRP A 29 -10.29 12.42 6.02
N LYS A 30 -9.34 13.04 5.31
CA LYS A 30 -8.78 14.34 5.65
C LYS A 30 -8.75 15.26 4.44
N SER A 31 -9.17 16.51 4.65
CA SER A 31 -8.91 17.58 3.70
C SER A 31 -7.42 17.94 3.67
N SER A 32 -7.00 18.69 2.65
CA SER A 32 -5.62 19.18 2.55
C SER A 32 -5.21 20.01 3.76
N GLU A 33 -6.12 20.83 4.29
CA GLU A 33 -5.91 21.68 5.46
C GLU A 33 -5.77 20.84 6.75
N GLN A 34 -6.58 19.78 6.85
CA GLN A 34 -6.49 18.85 7.97
C GLN A 34 -5.17 18.06 7.92
N ILE A 35 -4.74 17.60 6.74
CA ILE A 35 -3.42 16.97 6.56
C ILE A 35 -2.30 17.92 6.96
N ALA A 36 -2.36 19.19 6.52
CA ALA A 36 -1.33 20.18 6.81
C ALA A 36 -1.21 20.50 8.31
N SER A 37 -2.30 20.36 9.07
CA SER A 37 -2.34 20.58 10.53
C SER A 37 -2.09 19.31 11.36
N MET A 38 -1.93 18.15 10.72
CA MET A 38 -1.69 16.90 11.43
C MET A 38 -0.29 16.85 12.05
N HIS A 39 -0.25 16.50 13.34
CA HIS A 39 1.00 16.31 14.07
C HIS A 39 1.51 14.89 13.79
N ALA A 40 2.50 14.78 12.92
CA ALA A 40 3.14 13.51 12.56
C ALA A 40 4.35 13.15 13.45
N GLY A 41 4.62 13.92 14.52
CA GLY A 41 5.70 13.62 15.47
C GLY A 41 7.07 13.41 14.80
N ASP A 42 7.66 12.23 15.00
CA ASP A 42 8.94 11.81 14.41
C ASP A 42 8.84 11.28 12.97
N TYR A 43 7.72 11.52 12.29
CA TYR A 43 7.49 11.09 10.92
C TYR A 43 7.38 12.28 9.95
N VAL A 44 7.73 12.03 8.71
CA VAL A 44 7.37 12.85 7.55
C VAL A 44 6.10 12.27 6.95
N LEU A 45 5.06 13.10 6.84
CA LEU A 45 3.76 12.72 6.27
C LEU A 45 3.68 13.13 4.80
N TYR A 46 3.48 12.16 3.92
CA TYR A 46 3.11 12.37 2.52
C TYR A 46 1.68 11.90 2.33
N ALA A 47 0.79 12.78 1.89
CA ALA A 47 -0.61 12.41 1.72
C ALA A 47 -1.23 13.01 0.46
N GLN A 48 -2.32 12.40 0.02
CA GLN A 48 -3.21 12.92 -1.00
C GLN A 48 -4.62 12.91 -0.41
N SER A 49 -5.17 14.10 -0.19
CA SER A 49 -6.58 14.28 0.12
C SER A 49 -7.42 14.10 -1.15
N CYS A 50 -8.68 13.71 -0.98
CA CYS A 50 -9.71 13.91 -2.00
C CYS A 50 -10.88 14.66 -1.38
N ILE A 51 -11.73 15.21 -2.24
CA ILE A 51 -12.80 16.17 -1.92
C ILE A 51 -14.07 15.45 -1.38
N GLY A 52 -14.03 14.13 -1.15
CA GLY A 52 -15.17 13.33 -0.71
C GLY A 52 -14.97 12.61 0.63
N ASN A 53 -16.08 12.20 1.26
CA ASN A 53 -16.07 11.26 2.38
C ASN A 53 -15.54 9.90 1.91
N GLY A 54 -14.83 9.14 2.76
CA GLY A 54 -14.42 7.77 2.37
C GLY A 54 -13.05 7.66 1.67
N SER A 55 -12.22 8.68 1.70
CA SER A 55 -11.13 8.84 0.73
C SER A 55 -9.87 9.49 1.32
N GLY A 56 -8.76 9.38 0.60
CA GLY A 56 -7.45 9.93 0.89
C GLY A 56 -6.45 8.85 1.30
N VAL A 57 -5.21 8.98 0.83
CA VAL A 57 -4.11 8.03 1.12
C VAL A 57 -2.91 8.76 1.71
N ALA A 58 -2.14 8.08 2.54
CA ALA A 58 -0.94 8.62 3.15
C ALA A 58 0.18 7.57 3.30
N VAL A 59 1.41 8.07 3.33
CA VAL A 59 2.61 7.35 3.70
C VAL A 59 3.33 8.19 4.76
N LEU A 60 3.58 7.61 5.92
CA LEU A 60 4.42 8.17 6.96
C LEU A 60 5.76 7.46 6.97
N VAL A 61 6.84 8.22 6.96
CA VAL A 61 8.21 7.71 6.99
C VAL A 61 8.93 8.31 8.18
N ARG A 62 9.57 7.48 9.01
CA ARG A 62 10.32 7.96 10.18
C ARG A 62 11.43 8.91 9.75
N LYS A 63 11.59 10.04 10.45
CA LYS A 63 12.55 11.12 10.13
C LYS A 63 14.02 10.67 10.16
N THR A 64 14.31 9.53 10.76
CA THR A 64 15.62 8.88 10.70
C THR A 64 15.96 8.38 9.30
N LEU A 65 14.97 8.20 8.43
CA LEU A 65 15.12 7.84 7.02
C LEU A 65 14.89 9.07 6.14
N ARG A 66 15.78 9.30 5.18
CA ARG A 66 15.56 10.35 4.17
C ARG A 66 14.48 9.88 3.21
N SER A 67 13.51 10.74 2.93
CA SER A 67 12.43 10.41 2.00
C SER A 67 12.02 11.60 1.15
N ARG A 68 11.41 11.32 0.00
CA ARG A 68 10.79 12.33 -0.86
C ARG A 68 9.59 11.77 -1.60
N ARG A 69 8.61 12.62 -1.87
CA ARG A 69 7.48 12.27 -2.74
C ARG A 69 7.97 12.13 -4.18
N ILE A 70 7.54 11.06 -4.86
CA ILE A 70 7.63 10.97 -6.32
C ILE A 70 6.36 11.60 -6.89
N PRO A 71 6.47 12.65 -7.73
CA PRO A 71 5.30 13.24 -8.35
C PRO A 71 4.56 12.22 -9.21
N PHE A 72 3.28 12.02 -8.91
CA PHE A 72 2.37 11.24 -9.73
C PHE A 72 1.01 11.92 -9.70
N ILE A 73 0.59 12.47 -10.84
CA ILE A 73 -0.63 13.28 -10.95
C ILE A 73 -1.72 12.42 -11.57
N ILE A 74 -2.72 12.06 -10.78
CA ILE A 74 -3.93 11.41 -11.29
C ILE A 74 -4.79 12.47 -12.00
N PRO A 75 -5.25 12.25 -13.25
CA PRO A 75 -6.15 13.17 -13.92
C PRO A 75 -7.42 13.40 -13.11
N GLN A 76 -7.95 14.63 -13.08
CA GLN A 76 -9.12 14.97 -12.24
C GLN A 76 -10.38 14.12 -12.53
N HIS A 77 -10.52 13.61 -13.75
CA HIS A 77 -11.64 12.75 -14.13
C HIS A 77 -11.48 11.29 -13.67
N ASP A 78 -10.27 10.86 -13.31
CA ASP A 78 -10.04 9.52 -12.79
C ASP A 78 -10.23 9.53 -11.28
N THR A 79 -11.43 9.12 -10.87
CA THR A 79 -11.81 8.99 -9.46
C THR A 79 -11.57 7.58 -8.93
N SER A 80 -11.17 6.62 -9.76
CA SER A 80 -11.10 5.21 -9.37
C SER A 80 -9.89 4.88 -8.49
N LEU A 81 -8.78 5.62 -8.67
CA LEU A 81 -7.52 5.39 -7.99
C LEU A 81 -7.12 6.63 -7.18
N GLU A 82 -6.60 6.38 -5.99
CA GLU A 82 -5.88 7.36 -5.19
C GLU A 82 -4.52 6.78 -4.84
N VAL A 83 -3.45 7.55 -5.02
CA VAL A 83 -2.10 7.05 -4.78
C VAL A 83 -1.15 8.12 -4.25
N VAL A 84 -0.31 7.74 -3.29
CA VAL A 84 0.89 8.48 -2.90
C VAL A 84 2.09 7.58 -3.08
N VAL A 85 3.10 8.09 -3.78
CA VAL A 85 4.36 7.38 -4.02
C VAL A 85 5.49 8.14 -3.33
N VAL A 86 6.29 7.43 -2.54
CA VAL A 86 7.40 7.96 -1.78
C VAL A 86 8.64 7.13 -2.06
N GLN A 87 9.76 7.80 -2.31
CA GLN A 87 11.09 7.19 -2.32
C GLN A 87 11.68 7.34 -0.92
N VAL A 88 12.16 6.23 -0.35
CA VAL A 88 12.78 6.16 0.98
C VAL A 88 14.20 5.62 0.82
N ALA A 89 15.19 6.37 1.31
CA ALA A 89 16.58 5.93 1.33
C ALA A 89 16.80 5.04 2.57
N LEU A 90 17.11 3.76 2.36
CA LEU A 90 17.32 2.79 3.43
C LEU A 90 18.73 2.90 4.02
N ASP A 91 19.75 2.97 3.16
CA ASP A 91 21.16 3.18 3.48
C ASP A 91 21.96 3.56 2.21
N GLN A 92 23.29 3.47 2.24
CA GLN A 92 24.16 3.95 1.15
C GLN A 92 23.76 3.34 -0.22
N ASN A 93 23.26 4.19 -1.12
CA ASN A 93 22.80 3.87 -2.47
C ASN A 93 21.63 2.89 -2.59
N ARG A 94 20.85 2.64 -1.53
CA ARG A 94 19.67 1.75 -1.61
C ARG A 94 18.40 2.53 -1.34
N ASP A 95 17.63 2.71 -2.40
CA ASP A 95 16.33 3.36 -2.36
C ASP A 95 15.20 2.32 -2.45
N LEU A 96 14.14 2.57 -1.71
CA LEU A 96 12.89 1.82 -1.74
C LEU A 96 11.78 2.75 -2.24
N ILE A 97 10.97 2.27 -3.17
CA ILE A 97 9.71 2.91 -3.53
C ILE A 97 8.59 2.33 -2.67
N VAL A 98 7.84 3.20 -1.99
CA VAL A 98 6.63 2.85 -1.26
C VAL A 98 5.44 3.56 -1.88
N ALA A 99 4.41 2.81 -2.25
CA ALA A 99 3.16 3.35 -2.76
C ALA A 99 2.00 2.95 -1.83
N SER A 100 1.25 3.95 -1.37
CA SER A 100 -0.09 3.74 -0.80
C SER A 100 -1.10 3.93 -1.90
N ALA A 101 -1.87 2.90 -2.23
CA ALA A 101 -2.96 2.95 -3.19
C ALA A 101 -4.30 2.69 -2.52
N TYR A 102 -5.35 3.32 -3.03
CA TYR A 102 -6.73 3.00 -2.67
C TYR A 102 -7.56 2.96 -3.95
N MET A 103 -8.28 1.86 -4.16
CA MET A 103 -9.25 1.75 -5.25
C MET A 103 -10.65 1.77 -4.67
N ARG A 104 -11.44 2.75 -5.13
CA ARG A 104 -12.80 2.92 -4.63
C ARG A 104 -13.70 1.74 -5.08
N PRO A 105 -14.61 1.26 -4.22
CA PRO A 105 -15.63 0.30 -4.63
C PRO A 105 -16.71 0.99 -5.50
N PRO A 106 -17.18 0.37 -6.59
CA PRO A 106 -16.69 -0.88 -7.17
C PRO A 106 -15.32 -0.67 -7.85
N PRO A 107 -14.37 -1.61 -7.68
CA PRO A 107 -13.02 -1.46 -8.19
C PRO A 107 -12.97 -1.42 -9.72
N GLN A 108 -12.05 -0.63 -10.27
CA GLN A 108 -11.82 -0.51 -11.71
C GLN A 108 -10.32 -0.38 -12.01
N ILE A 109 -9.88 -0.98 -13.12
CA ILE A 109 -8.52 -0.81 -13.63
C ILE A 109 -8.46 0.38 -14.56
N SER A 110 -8.05 1.52 -14.02
CA SER A 110 -7.89 2.75 -14.80
C SER A 110 -6.55 2.82 -15.54
N GLN A 111 -6.48 3.73 -16.51
CA GLN A 111 -5.23 4.06 -17.18
C GLN A 111 -4.20 4.67 -16.22
N SER A 112 -4.65 5.33 -15.13
CA SER A 112 -3.72 5.83 -14.10
C SER A 112 -3.05 4.68 -13.36
N PHE A 113 -3.76 3.59 -13.05
CA PHE A 113 -3.13 2.43 -12.41
C PHE A 113 -2.11 1.75 -13.34
N ARG A 114 -2.44 1.58 -14.62
CA ARG A 114 -1.48 1.04 -15.61
C ARG A 114 -0.25 1.93 -15.74
N ARG A 115 -0.45 3.26 -15.77
CA ARG A 115 0.65 4.23 -15.82
C ARG A 115 1.50 4.20 -14.55
N LEU A 116 0.89 4.00 -13.38
CA LEU A 116 1.62 3.83 -12.13
C LEU A 116 2.62 2.68 -12.27
N LEU A 117 2.15 1.48 -12.61
CA LEU A 117 3.03 0.30 -12.75
C LEU A 117 4.14 0.50 -13.79
N LYS A 118 3.83 1.17 -14.90
CA LYS A 118 4.79 1.45 -15.98
C LYS A 118 5.84 2.51 -15.62
N CYS A 119 5.46 3.54 -14.86
CA CYS A 119 6.33 4.68 -14.56
C CYS A 119 7.24 4.45 -13.34
N LEU A 120 6.94 3.47 -12.49
CA LEU A 120 7.79 3.16 -11.33
C LEU A 120 9.10 2.48 -11.78
N PRO A 121 10.27 2.92 -11.30
CA PRO A 121 11.56 2.38 -11.76
C PRO A 121 11.67 0.87 -11.57
N ALA A 122 11.79 0.12 -12.67
CA ALA A 122 11.82 -1.34 -12.66
C ALA A 122 12.96 -1.93 -11.83
N SER A 123 14.11 -1.24 -11.80
CA SER A 123 15.31 -1.67 -11.07
C SER A 123 15.22 -1.46 -9.56
N LEU A 124 14.36 -0.56 -9.08
CA LEU A 124 14.26 -0.26 -7.66
C LEU A 124 13.31 -1.24 -6.94
N PRO A 125 13.65 -1.64 -5.70
CA PRO A 125 12.72 -2.27 -4.79
C PRO A 125 11.43 -1.46 -4.66
N LEU A 126 10.29 -2.15 -4.74
CA LEU A 126 8.97 -1.55 -4.70
C LEU A 126 8.10 -2.29 -3.69
N LEU A 127 7.43 -1.52 -2.84
CA LEU A 127 6.34 -1.96 -1.99
C LEU A 127 5.07 -1.20 -2.38
N LEU A 128 4.08 -1.90 -2.92
CA LEU A 128 2.76 -1.36 -3.22
C LEU A 128 1.77 -1.93 -2.21
N CYS A 129 1.19 -1.08 -1.38
CA CYS A 129 0.24 -1.43 -0.34
C CYS A 129 -1.07 -0.67 -0.59
N GLY A 130 -2.20 -1.32 -0.36
CA GLY A 130 -3.47 -0.62 -0.53
C GLY A 130 -4.68 -1.46 -0.20
N ASP A 131 -5.81 -0.78 -0.04
CA ASP A 131 -7.14 -1.39 -0.14
C ASP A 131 -7.58 -1.30 -1.59
N PHE A 132 -7.71 -2.46 -2.22
CA PHE A 132 -8.06 -2.58 -3.63
C PHE A 132 -9.54 -2.89 -3.84
N ASN A 133 -10.29 -3.20 -2.79
CA ASN A 133 -11.71 -3.58 -2.86
C ASN A 133 -12.01 -4.72 -3.89
N MET A 134 -11.02 -5.58 -4.15
CA MET A 134 -11.12 -6.69 -5.13
C MET A 134 -11.04 -8.05 -4.45
N HIS A 135 -11.82 -8.99 -4.98
CA HIS A 135 -11.87 -10.38 -4.52
C HIS A 135 -11.28 -11.31 -5.58
N HIS A 136 -10.36 -12.18 -5.17
CA HIS A 136 -9.77 -13.20 -6.05
C HIS A 136 -9.29 -14.40 -5.25
N SER A 137 -9.43 -15.58 -5.84
CA SER A 137 -8.96 -16.86 -5.28
C SER A 137 -7.46 -16.94 -4.95
N GLN A 138 -6.62 -16.01 -5.44
CA GLN A 138 -5.18 -15.98 -5.14
C GLN A 138 -4.91 -15.48 -3.72
N TRP A 139 -5.74 -14.55 -3.21
CA TRP A 139 -5.64 -14.04 -1.84
C TRP A 139 -6.80 -14.49 -0.95
N GLU A 140 -7.93 -14.92 -1.54
CA GLU A 140 -9.09 -15.50 -0.87
C GLU A 140 -9.35 -16.93 -1.39
N PRO A 141 -8.59 -17.95 -0.95
CA PRO A 141 -8.68 -19.31 -1.48
C PRO A 141 -10.06 -19.97 -1.28
N PHE A 142 -10.85 -19.48 -0.32
CA PHE A 142 -12.21 -19.96 -0.03
C PHE A 142 -13.31 -19.10 -0.68
N LEU A 143 -12.96 -18.25 -1.64
CA LEU A 143 -13.93 -17.46 -2.40
C LEU A 143 -14.85 -18.41 -3.19
N GLU A 144 -16.13 -18.43 -2.86
CA GLU A 144 -17.11 -19.32 -3.50
C GLU A 144 -17.45 -18.90 -4.94
N THR A 145 -17.28 -17.62 -5.25
CA THR A 145 -17.57 -17.04 -6.57
C THR A 145 -16.31 -16.91 -7.40
N SER A 146 -16.43 -17.09 -8.72
CA SER A 146 -15.34 -16.79 -9.65
C SER A 146 -14.86 -15.34 -9.50
N PRO A 147 -13.53 -15.08 -9.57
CA PRO A 147 -13.01 -13.71 -9.57
C PRO A 147 -13.60 -12.87 -10.70
N SER A 148 -13.77 -11.57 -10.46
CA SER A 148 -14.20 -10.65 -11.52
C SER A 148 -13.12 -10.47 -12.58
N VAL A 149 -13.51 -10.07 -13.80
CA VAL A 149 -12.56 -9.72 -14.87
C VAL A 149 -11.58 -8.64 -14.40
N VAL A 150 -12.07 -7.68 -13.60
CA VAL A 150 -11.25 -6.61 -13.00
C VAL A 150 -10.17 -7.18 -12.08
N ALA A 151 -10.51 -8.14 -11.22
CA ALA A 151 -9.55 -8.74 -10.29
C ALA A 151 -8.53 -9.63 -11.01
N ALA A 152 -8.96 -10.35 -12.05
CA ALA A 152 -8.05 -11.15 -12.90
C ALA A 152 -7.05 -10.25 -13.65
N GLU A 153 -7.53 -9.17 -14.25
CA GLU A 153 -6.68 -8.19 -14.93
C GLU A 153 -5.72 -7.48 -13.95
N PHE A 154 -6.19 -7.15 -12.75
CA PHE A 154 -5.33 -6.58 -11.71
C PHE A 154 -4.14 -7.47 -11.40
N LEU A 155 -4.40 -8.77 -11.19
CA LEU A 155 -3.39 -9.78 -10.92
C LEU A 155 -2.38 -9.84 -12.07
N GLU A 156 -2.84 -9.97 -13.31
CA GLU A 156 -2.01 -10.04 -14.51
C GLU A 156 -1.10 -8.81 -14.64
N LEU A 157 -1.65 -7.60 -14.49
CA LEU A 157 -0.88 -6.36 -14.54
C LEU A 157 0.19 -6.27 -13.45
N CYS A 158 -0.13 -6.72 -12.23
CA CYS A 158 0.85 -6.73 -11.15
C CYS A 158 1.96 -7.74 -11.43
N THR A 159 1.62 -8.96 -11.86
CA THR A 159 2.61 -9.99 -12.18
C THR A 159 3.50 -9.59 -13.35
N ASP A 160 2.93 -8.98 -14.40
CA ASP A 160 3.67 -8.49 -15.56
C ASP A 160 4.63 -7.35 -15.20
N ALA A 161 4.28 -6.54 -14.18
CA ALA A 161 5.16 -5.52 -13.62
C ALA A 161 6.27 -6.10 -12.72
N GLY A 162 6.34 -7.43 -12.56
CA GLY A 162 7.28 -8.14 -11.71
C GLY A 162 6.94 -8.04 -10.22
N LEU A 163 5.70 -7.71 -9.87
CA LEU A 163 5.24 -7.70 -8.48
C LEU A 163 4.84 -9.12 -8.05
N THR A 164 5.20 -9.46 -6.83
CA THR A 164 4.78 -10.67 -6.13
C THR A 164 3.84 -10.31 -5.00
N LEU A 165 2.72 -11.03 -4.88
CA LEU A 165 1.78 -10.88 -3.77
C LEU A 165 2.43 -11.41 -2.49
N VAL A 166 2.37 -10.61 -1.44
CA VAL A 166 3.02 -10.87 -0.14
C VAL A 166 2.05 -11.41 0.91
N ASN A 167 0.75 -11.15 0.74
CA ASN A 167 -0.27 -11.58 1.69
C ASN A 167 -0.17 -13.08 1.92
N THR A 168 -0.34 -13.50 3.18
CA THR A 168 -0.56 -14.93 3.46
C THR A 168 -1.91 -15.34 2.85
N PRO A 169 -1.96 -16.35 1.97
CA PRO A 169 -3.22 -16.77 1.35
C PRO A 169 -4.29 -17.10 2.40
N GLY A 170 -5.50 -16.54 2.25
CA GLY A 170 -6.59 -16.70 3.21
C GLY A 170 -6.47 -15.86 4.48
N GLY A 171 -5.43 -15.02 4.60
CA GLY A 171 -5.34 -14.03 5.66
C GLY A 171 -6.45 -12.99 5.55
N VAL A 172 -7.27 -12.86 6.59
CA VAL A 172 -8.32 -11.84 6.64
C VAL A 172 -7.70 -10.46 6.84
N THR A 173 -8.05 -9.51 5.98
CA THR A 173 -7.62 -8.11 6.09
C THR A 173 -8.78 -7.15 6.33
N HIS A 174 -10.00 -7.55 6.00
CA HIS A 174 -11.20 -6.78 6.31
C HIS A 174 -12.21 -7.68 7.04
N ALA A 175 -12.74 -7.19 8.14
CA ALA A 175 -13.60 -7.93 9.05
C ALA A 175 -14.67 -7.01 9.65
N ARG A 176 -15.93 -7.24 9.27
CA ARG A 176 -17.08 -6.51 9.81
C ARG A 176 -18.08 -7.46 10.47
N GLY A 177 -18.35 -7.25 11.75
CA GLY A 177 -19.20 -8.13 12.56
C GLY A 177 -18.68 -9.58 12.62
N ALA A 178 -19.58 -10.56 12.71
CA ALA A 178 -19.24 -11.97 12.85
C ALA A 178 -19.10 -12.73 11.50
N ARG A 179 -19.57 -12.16 10.39
CA ARG A 179 -19.76 -12.89 9.12
C ARG A 179 -19.00 -12.31 7.93
N GLU A 180 -18.76 -11.00 7.90
CA GLU A 180 -18.05 -10.39 6.78
C GLU A 180 -16.54 -10.52 7.05
N ARG A 181 -15.87 -11.37 6.27
CA ARG A 181 -14.43 -11.62 6.31
C ARG A 181 -13.93 -11.64 4.87
N SER A 182 -12.94 -10.82 4.57
CA SER A 182 -12.34 -10.75 3.24
C SER A 182 -10.87 -10.37 3.31
N CYS A 183 -10.16 -10.56 2.20
CA CYS A 183 -8.80 -10.11 1.97
C CYS A 183 -8.83 -9.11 0.80
N ILE A 184 -8.92 -7.82 1.11
CA ILE A 184 -9.00 -6.73 0.10
C ILE A 184 -7.85 -5.74 0.23
N ASP A 185 -7.15 -5.78 1.37
CA ASP A 185 -5.94 -5.00 1.62
C ASP A 185 -4.72 -5.81 1.18
N LEU A 186 -4.17 -5.49 0.02
CA LEU A 186 -3.09 -6.26 -0.60
C LEU A 186 -1.75 -5.57 -0.44
N THR A 187 -0.72 -6.39 -0.26
CA THR A 187 0.69 -6.00 -0.22
C THR A 187 1.39 -6.70 -1.38
N TRP A 188 1.94 -5.91 -2.28
CA TRP A 188 2.70 -6.34 -3.43
C TRP A 188 4.14 -5.87 -3.29
N SER A 189 5.09 -6.70 -3.69
CA SER A 189 6.50 -6.34 -3.61
C SER A 189 7.30 -6.78 -4.83
N ARG A 190 8.37 -6.05 -5.12
CA ARG A 190 9.39 -6.43 -6.11
C ARG A 190 10.77 -6.13 -5.54
N HIS A 191 11.72 -7.05 -5.76
CA HIS A 191 13.10 -7.00 -5.25
C HIS A 191 13.18 -6.85 -3.72
N LEU A 192 12.14 -7.33 -3.01
CA LEU A 192 12.05 -7.34 -1.56
C LEU A 192 11.71 -8.75 -1.10
N THR A 193 12.33 -9.17 -0.01
CA THR A 193 11.87 -10.28 0.81
C THR A 193 11.02 -9.72 1.93
N VAL A 194 9.80 -10.22 2.07
CA VAL A 194 8.91 -9.87 3.18
C VAL A 194 8.83 -11.04 4.16
N SER A 195 8.91 -10.72 5.45
CA SER A 195 8.88 -11.70 6.54
C SER A 195 7.96 -11.20 7.66
N ASP A 196 7.59 -12.11 8.56
CA ASP A 196 6.75 -11.81 9.73
C ASP A 196 5.42 -11.12 9.36
N TRP A 197 4.83 -11.50 8.21
CA TRP A 197 3.55 -10.94 7.80
C TRP A 197 2.44 -11.37 8.78
N SER A 198 1.68 -10.41 9.25
CA SER A 198 0.56 -10.62 10.15
C SER A 198 -0.53 -9.60 9.88
N ALA A 199 -1.78 -10.03 10.08
CA ALA A 199 -2.96 -9.18 10.06
C ALA A 199 -3.59 -9.20 11.46
N SER A 200 -3.79 -8.02 12.05
CA SER A 200 -4.39 -7.87 13.37
C SER A 200 -5.64 -7.02 13.29
N VAL A 201 -6.77 -7.56 13.78
CA VAL A 201 -7.99 -6.78 13.96
C VAL A 201 -7.72 -5.69 15.00
N THR A 202 -8.18 -4.47 14.72
CA THR A 202 -8.01 -3.34 15.64
C THR A 202 -9.38 -2.73 15.96
N PRO A 203 -9.56 -2.11 17.13
CA PRO A 203 -10.77 -1.32 17.39
C PRO A 203 -10.81 -0.02 16.56
N LEU A 204 -9.80 0.26 15.75
CA LEU A 204 -9.65 1.51 15.01
C LEU A 204 -10.40 1.47 13.68
N SER A 205 -10.60 0.28 13.09
CA SER A 205 -11.20 0.10 11.77
C SER A 205 -11.76 -1.31 11.61
N TYR A 206 -12.66 -1.50 10.65
CA TYR A 206 -13.05 -2.84 10.18
C TYR A 206 -11.94 -3.48 9.33
N HIS A 207 -10.94 -2.70 8.91
CA HIS A 207 -9.72 -3.22 8.30
C HIS A 207 -8.69 -3.58 9.38
N CYS A 208 -7.98 -4.67 9.13
CA CYS A 208 -6.88 -5.14 9.93
C CYS A 208 -5.67 -4.25 9.70
N MET A 209 -4.88 -4.08 10.75
CA MET A 209 -3.54 -3.54 10.63
C MET A 209 -2.61 -4.65 10.16
N LEU A 210 -1.97 -4.47 9.01
CA LEU A 210 -0.98 -5.39 8.47
C LEU A 210 0.42 -4.97 8.91
N ILE A 211 1.16 -5.90 9.51
CA ILE A 211 2.53 -5.70 9.96
C ILE A 211 3.43 -6.75 9.32
N PHE A 212 4.58 -6.31 8.82
CA PHE A 212 5.59 -7.16 8.21
C PHE A 212 6.94 -6.44 8.21
N LYS A 213 8.02 -7.20 8.05
CA LYS A 213 9.39 -6.69 7.92
C LYS A 213 9.89 -6.85 6.50
N LEU A 214 10.60 -5.82 6.03
CA LEU A 214 11.22 -5.79 4.72
C LEU A 214 12.70 -6.11 4.84
N ARG A 215 13.19 -6.94 3.92
CA ARG A 215 14.61 -7.09 3.61
C ARG A 215 14.77 -6.94 2.12
N GLN A 216 15.84 -6.32 1.65
CA GLN A 216 16.10 -6.30 0.22
C GLN A 216 16.44 -7.72 -0.23
N ALA A 217 15.78 -8.20 -1.29
CA ALA A 217 16.16 -9.48 -1.89
C ALA A 217 17.53 -9.31 -2.54
N PHE A 218 18.43 -10.28 -2.35
CA PHE A 218 19.64 -10.35 -3.16
C PHE A 218 19.20 -10.58 -4.60
N VAL A 219 19.45 -9.60 -5.48
CA VAL A 219 19.44 -9.86 -6.91
C VAL A 219 20.76 -10.54 -7.18
N ASP A 220 20.74 -11.80 -7.60
CA ASP A 220 21.94 -12.49 -8.06
C ASP A 220 22.55 -11.64 -9.19
N THR A 221 23.57 -10.87 -8.87
CA THR A 221 24.43 -10.28 -9.90
C THR A 221 25.11 -11.46 -10.57
N ILE A 222 24.67 -11.80 -11.77
CA ILE A 222 25.42 -12.68 -12.66
C ILE A 222 26.85 -12.12 -12.68
N PRO A 223 27.87 -12.87 -12.24
CA PRO A 223 29.23 -12.38 -12.24
C PRO A 223 29.59 -12.01 -13.68
N SER A 224 30.03 -10.78 -13.88
CA SER A 224 30.62 -10.33 -15.13
C SER A 224 31.67 -11.36 -15.55
N ALA A 225 31.58 -11.86 -16.78
CA ALA A 225 32.60 -12.75 -17.31
C ALA A 225 33.99 -12.06 -17.19
N PRO A 226 35.05 -12.79 -16.80
CA PRO A 226 36.39 -12.21 -16.70
C PRO A 226 36.85 -11.66 -18.06
N PRO A 227 37.74 -10.64 -18.07
CA PRO A 227 38.27 -10.02 -19.28
C PRO A 227 39.05 -10.99 -20.17
#